data_AF-A0A7L8SAS9-F1
#
_entry.id   AF-A0A7L8SAS9-F1
#
_cell.length_a   1.000
_cell.length_b   1.000
_cell.length_c   1.000
_cell.angle_alpha   90.00
_cell.angle_beta   90.00
_cell.angle_gamma   90.00
#
_symmetry.space_group_name_H-M   'P 1'
#
loop_
_entity.id
_entity.type
_entity.pdbx_description
1 polymer ?
#
loop_
_entity_poly.entity_id
_entity_poly.type
_entity_poly.pdbx_seq_one_letter_code
_entity_poly.pdbx_strand_id
1 'polypeptide(L)'
;MLAGNDHCAATPDGGKGPDSVDLVTPMFDWIETGTRPSAREIVATRSVEPAKGMQRPMCRYPQFPKYNGAGDPDAASSFTCTSPG
;
A
#
# COMPACT_ATOMS: atom_id res chain seq x y z
N MET A 1 -0.84 -5.75 -4.86
CA MET A 1 -2.28 -5.75 -4.53
C MET A 1 -2.48 -4.94 -3.27
N LEU A 2 -3.61 -4.25 -3.13
CA LEU A 2 -4.00 -3.65 -1.85
C LEU A 2 -4.68 -4.74 -1.02
N ALA A 3 -4.33 -4.86 0.27
CA ALA A 3 -4.87 -5.91 1.12
C ALA A 3 -6.06 -5.36 1.91
N GLY A 4 -7.20 -6.05 1.87
CA GLY A 4 -8.40 -5.68 2.63
C GLY A 4 -9.25 -4.56 2.00
N ASN A 5 -8.99 -4.20 0.75
CA ASN A 5 -9.85 -3.30 -0.03
C ASN A 5 -10.99 -4.07 -0.70
N ASP A 6 -12.13 -3.40 -0.87
CA ASP A 6 -13.22 -3.85 -1.75
C ASP A 6 -13.03 -3.23 -3.15
N HIS A 7 -14.12 -2.97 -3.89
CA HIS A 7 -14.04 -2.37 -5.22
C HIS A 7 -13.62 -0.90 -5.15
N CYS A 8 -12.35 -0.66 -5.49
CA CYS A 8 -11.68 0.63 -5.68
C CYS A 8 -11.49 1.52 -4.45
N ALA A 9 -12.46 1.61 -3.53
CA ALA A 9 -12.36 2.48 -2.37
C ALA A 9 -13.00 1.85 -1.13
N ALA A 10 -12.49 2.24 0.03
CA ALA A 10 -13.15 1.96 1.30
C ALA A 10 -14.38 2.88 1.43
N THR A 11 -15.43 2.35 2.05
CA THR A 11 -16.58 3.11 2.52
C THR A 11 -16.63 3.02 4.05
N PRO A 12 -17.49 3.79 4.74
CA PRO A 12 -17.69 3.59 6.17
C PRO A 12 -18.05 2.14 6.52
N ASP A 13 -18.79 1.46 5.64
CA ASP A 13 -19.33 0.12 5.88
C ASP A 13 -18.54 -1.02 5.19
N GLY A 14 -17.65 -0.72 4.24
CA GLY A 14 -16.91 -1.69 3.42
C GLY A 14 -15.44 -1.32 3.22
N GLY A 15 -14.58 -2.31 2.95
CA GLY A 15 -13.14 -2.13 2.81
C GLY A 15 -12.45 -1.75 4.13
N LYS A 16 -11.67 -2.67 4.71
CA LYS A 16 -10.96 -2.46 5.99
C LYS A 16 -9.46 -2.18 5.83
N GLY A 17 -8.94 -2.27 4.60
CA GLY A 17 -7.56 -1.98 4.26
C GLY A 17 -7.31 -0.53 3.84
N PRO A 18 -6.05 -0.20 3.53
CA PRO A 18 -5.70 1.03 2.83
C PRO A 18 -6.11 0.96 1.35
N ASP A 19 -6.72 2.03 0.87
CA ASP A 19 -7.41 2.12 -0.41
C ASP A 19 -7.00 3.34 -1.24
N SER A 20 -6.33 4.32 -0.63
CA SER A 20 -5.79 5.50 -1.31
C SER A 20 -4.30 5.30 -1.63
N VAL A 21 -3.92 5.53 -2.88
CA VAL A 21 -2.52 5.40 -3.32
C VAL A 21 -2.28 6.24 -4.56
N ASP A 22 -1.10 6.86 -4.64
CA ASP A 22 -0.64 7.52 -5.85
C ASP A 22 0.07 6.53 -6.79
N LEU A 23 -0.67 6.13 -7.84
CA LEU A 23 -0.16 5.32 -8.94
C LEU A 23 0.11 6.14 -10.20
N VAL A 24 -0.30 7.41 -10.23
CA VAL A 24 -0.22 8.26 -11.41
C VAL A 24 1.18 8.84 -11.57
N THR A 25 1.77 9.38 -10.50
CA THR A 25 3.15 9.86 -10.53
C THR A 25 4.16 8.77 -10.94
N PRO A 26 4.17 7.55 -10.35
CA PRO A 26 5.13 6.53 -10.77
C PRO A 26 4.87 6.02 -12.20
N MET A 27 3.65 6.16 -12.72
CA MET A 27 3.35 5.86 -14.12
C MET A 27 3.97 6.90 -15.06
N PHE A 28 3.83 8.19 -14.77
CA PHE A 28 4.49 9.26 -15.54
C PHE A 28 6.01 9.15 -15.47
N ASP A 29 6.58 8.95 -14.29
CA ASP A 29 8.03 8.77 -14.14
C ASP A 29 8.55 7.61 -15.01
N TRP A 30 7.78 6.52 -15.10
CA TRP A 30 8.16 5.39 -15.95
C TRP A 30 8.09 5.72 -17.44
N ILE A 31 7.02 6.37 -17.88
CA ILE A 31 6.82 6.73 -19.30
C ILE A 31 7.87 7.76 -19.75
N GLU A 32 8.13 8.77 -18.93
CA GLU A 32 8.94 9.94 -19.30
C GLU A 32 10.44 9.73 -19.06
N THR A 33 10.82 9.02 -18.00
CA THR A 33 12.22 8.89 -17.58
C THR A 33 12.73 7.45 -17.61
N GLY A 34 11.85 6.47 -17.81
CA GLY A 34 12.19 5.04 -17.70
C GLY A 34 12.30 4.54 -16.26
N THR A 35 12.05 5.37 -15.25
CA THR A 35 12.10 5.00 -13.83
C THR A 35 10.91 4.14 -13.47
N ARG A 36 11.13 2.83 -13.29
CA ARG A 36 10.05 1.88 -13.00
C ARG A 36 9.40 2.18 -11.64
N PRO A 37 8.09 1.96 -11.46
CA PRO A 37 7.41 2.11 -10.17
C PRO A 37 8.07 1.30 -9.05
N SER A 38 8.65 0.15 -9.41
CA SER A 38 9.36 -0.74 -8.50
C SER A 38 10.69 -0.20 -7.97
N ALA A 39 11.19 0.91 -8.50
CA ALA A 39 12.41 1.57 -8.03
C ALA A 39 12.19 2.31 -6.70
N ARG A 40 10.93 2.48 -6.29
CA ARG A 40 10.56 3.09 -5.01
C ARG A 40 9.49 2.27 -4.29
N GLU A 41 9.40 2.50 -2.99
CA GLU A 41 8.26 2.02 -2.22
C GLU A 41 7.02 2.86 -2.58
N ILE A 42 5.89 2.19 -2.79
CA ILE A 42 4.59 2.83 -2.96
C ILE A 42 3.77 2.49 -1.73
N VAL A 43 3.34 3.50 -1.00
CA VAL A 43 2.57 3.34 0.25
C VAL A 43 1.11 3.65 -0.03
N ALA A 44 0.23 2.73 0.35
CA ALA A 44 -1.20 2.95 0.36
C ALA A 44 -1.63 3.40 1.75
N THR A 45 -2.57 4.34 1.81
CA THR A 45 -3.17 4.85 3.04
C THR A 45 -4.66 4.57 3.07
N ARG A 46 -5.25 4.51 4.26
CA ARG A 46 -6.69 4.41 4.41
C ARG A 46 -7.34 5.78 4.24
N SER A 47 -8.25 5.90 3.29
CA SER A 47 -9.00 7.14 3.00
C SER A 47 -10.08 7.41 4.05
N VAL A 48 -10.72 6.34 4.55
CA VAL A 48 -11.73 6.37 5.61
C VAL A 48 -11.04 6.41 6.97
N GLU A 49 -11.40 7.36 7.83
CA GLU A 49 -10.71 7.62 9.10
C GLU A 49 -9.22 7.95 8.90
N PRO A 50 -8.87 9.00 8.12
CA PRO A 50 -7.47 9.31 7.80
C PRO A 50 -6.63 9.61 9.05
N ALA A 51 -7.28 10.03 10.16
CA ALA A 51 -6.64 10.24 11.45
C ALA A 51 -6.04 8.97 12.07
N LYS A 52 -6.53 7.77 11.73
CA LYS A 52 -5.90 6.51 12.14
C LYS A 52 -4.58 6.25 11.41
N GLY A 53 -4.36 6.88 10.26
CA GLY A 53 -3.09 6.81 9.56
C GLY A 53 -2.67 5.41 9.14
N MET A 54 -3.61 4.48 8.90
CA MET A 54 -3.27 3.12 8.49
C MET A 54 -2.57 3.14 7.12
N GLN A 55 -1.31 2.74 7.10
CA GLN A 55 -0.44 2.69 5.93
C GLN A 55 0.06 1.26 5.68
N ARG A 56 0.09 0.83 4.42
CA ARG A 56 0.76 -0.43 4.03
C ARG A 56 1.61 -0.24 2.77
N PRO A 57 2.80 -0.83 2.70
CA PRO A 57 3.57 -0.85 1.46
C PRO A 57 2.86 -1.75 0.43
N MET A 58 2.80 -1.29 -0.82
CA MET A 58 2.34 -2.10 -1.94
C MET A 58 3.44 -3.07 -2.36
N CYS A 59 3.19 -4.35 -2.11
CA CYS A 59 4.11 -5.40 -2.51
C CYS A 59 3.86 -5.85 -3.96
N ARG A 60 4.96 -6.07 -4.69
CA ARG A 60 4.95 -6.67 -6.02
C ARG A 60 4.47 -8.11 -5.90
N TYR A 61 3.55 -8.50 -6.76
CA TYR A 61 3.13 -9.89 -6.84
C TYR A 61 4.35 -10.81 -7.09
N PRO A 62 4.45 -11.98 -6.42
CA PRO A 62 3.47 -12.59 -5.51
C PRO A 62 3.59 -12.17 -4.05
N GLN A 63 4.47 -11.23 -3.72
CA GLN A 63 4.73 -10.82 -2.34
C GLN A 63 3.54 -10.09 -1.70
N PHE A 64 3.47 -10.14 -0.37
CA PHE A 64 2.48 -9.46 0.45
C PHE A 64 3.14 -8.74 1.64
N PRO A 65 2.53 -7.66 2.16
CA PRO A 65 3.06 -6.96 3.32
C PRO A 65 2.83 -7.78 4.59
N LYS A 66 3.91 -8.21 5.25
CA LYS A 66 3.85 -8.93 6.53
C LYS A 66 4.33 -8.02 7.65
N TYR A 67 3.56 -7.94 8.73
CA TYR A 67 3.95 -7.20 9.93
C TYR A 67 5.23 -7.79 10.52
N ASN A 68 6.17 -6.92 10.90
CA ASN A 68 7.48 -7.32 11.40
C ASN A 68 7.42 -7.89 12.84
N GLY A 69 6.27 -7.78 13.52
CA GLY A 69 6.08 -8.22 14.90
C GLY A 69 6.40 -7.15 15.96
N ALA A 70 6.88 -5.98 15.53
CA ALA A 70 7.17 -4.84 16.37
C ALA A 70 6.98 -3.52 15.60
N GLY A 71 6.85 -2.42 16.32
CA GLY A 71 6.57 -1.09 15.76
C GLY A 71 5.07 -0.77 15.68
N ASP A 72 4.75 0.45 15.26
CA ASP A 72 3.37 0.91 15.11
C ASP A 72 2.64 0.10 14.03
N PRO A 73 1.53 -0.61 14.36
CA PRO A 73 0.78 -1.40 13.39
C PRO A 73 0.11 -0.55 12.30
N ASP A 74 0.01 0.77 12.45
CA ASP A 74 -0.52 1.66 11.41
C ASP A 74 0.59 2.25 10.52
N ALA A 75 1.86 2.19 10.91
CA ALA A 75 2.97 2.69 10.11
C ALA A 75 3.44 1.69 9.03
N ALA A 76 3.68 2.17 7.81
CA ALA A 76 4.19 1.34 6.70
C ALA A 76 5.55 0.69 7.03
N SER A 77 6.41 1.37 7.78
CA SER A 77 7.74 0.92 8.19
C SER A 77 7.73 -0.33 9.07
N SER A 78 6.59 -0.65 9.69
CA SER A 78 6.41 -1.86 10.50
C SER A 78 6.08 -3.11 9.66
N PHE A 79 6.10 -3.01 8.33
CA PHE A 79 5.79 -4.11 7.40
C PHE A 79 6.93 -4.35 6.42
N THR A 80 7.12 -5.61 6.04
CA THR A 80 8.07 -6.03 5.01
C THR A 80 7.36 -6.85 3.94
N CYS A 81 7.65 -6.58 2.66
CA CYS A 81 7.16 -7.42 1.58
C CYS A 81 7.83 -8.80 1.60
N THR A 82 7.04 -9.85 1.83
CA THR A 82 7.51 -11.24 1.87
C THR A 82 6.84 -12.07 0.78
N SER A 83 7.56 -13.06 0.26
CA SER A 83 6.96 -14.05 -0.64
C SER A 83 5.98 -14.96 0.12
N PRO A 84 4.94 -15.49 -0.56
CA PRO A 84 4.18 -16.63 -0.06
C PRO A 84 5.13 -17.80 0.21
N GLY A 85 4.96 -18.45 1.36
CA GLY A 85 5.66 -19.69 1.70
C GLY A 85 5.01 -20.91 1.07
#